data_AF-A0A8K0VLT1-F1
#
_entry.id   AF-A0A8K0VLT1-F1
#
_cell.length_a   1.000
_cell.length_b   1.000
_cell.length_c   1.000
_cell.angle_alpha   90.00
_cell.angle_beta   90.00
_cell.angle_gamma   90.00
#
_symmetry.space_group_name_H-M   'P 1'
#
loop_
_entity.id
_entity.type
_entity.pdbx_description
1 polymer ?
#
loop_
_entity_poly.entity_id
_entity_poly.type
_entity_poly.pdbx_seq_one_letter_code
_entity_poly.pdbx_strand_id
1 'polypeptide(L)'
;MAYFVQSLAMSLSREKLLRLTQYWARLCAWFLSRSNSLPGTIATWKLLMKQAALIRKLSRLGNNVEYFRAAFQTFAAKDQDSVIRYTSMGRQLGFAGYLTCDAATSLDILGIRKLKAAKRVQMEASRFWSAALLCSVIAQVYNLSSLRQQAQSDKEDNASQRKHIATEQMIYQLQLCSDLCDLTISTSSFNLVPVSDGIIGVCGVLSTLIGIYSPRRS
;
A
#
# COMPACT_ATOMS: atom_id res chain seq x y z
N MET A 1 3.55 18.69 -18.83
CA MET A 1 3.09 17.36 -18.35
C MET A 1 4.24 16.39 -18.06
N ALA A 2 5.27 16.26 -18.92
CA ALA A 2 6.41 15.36 -18.68
C ALA A 2 7.21 15.65 -17.39
N TYR A 3 7.51 16.93 -17.10
CA TYR A 3 8.22 17.34 -15.88
C TYR A 3 7.45 17.02 -14.58
N PHE A 4 6.12 17.07 -14.63
CA PHE A 4 5.26 16.71 -13.50
C PHE A 4 5.34 15.20 -13.22
N VAL A 5 5.24 14.37 -14.26
CA VAL A 5 5.36 12.90 -14.15
C VAL A 5 6.74 12.47 -13.65
N GLN A 6 7.81 13.13 -14.09
CA GLN A 6 9.18 12.79 -13.67
C GLN A 6 9.47 13.20 -12.22
N SER A 7 9.00 14.37 -11.78
CA SER A 7 9.10 14.78 -10.38
C SER A 7 8.27 13.86 -9.46
N LEU A 8 7.13 13.37 -9.92
CA LEU A 8 6.33 12.37 -9.22
C LEU A 8 7.01 11.00 -9.16
N ALA A 9 7.67 10.55 -10.23
CA ALA A 9 8.44 9.29 -10.22
C ALA A 9 9.58 9.33 -9.18
N MET A 10 10.26 10.47 -9.04
CA MET A 10 11.26 10.67 -7.98
C MET A 10 10.63 10.79 -6.59
N SER A 11 9.40 11.31 -6.49
CA SER A 11 8.65 11.31 -5.24
C SER A 11 8.21 9.90 -4.81
N LEU A 12 7.93 9.01 -5.77
CA LEU A 12 7.49 7.63 -5.52
C LEU A 12 8.62 6.76 -4.94
N SER A 13 9.85 6.91 -5.43
CA SER A 13 11.01 6.24 -4.84
C SER A 13 11.30 6.75 -3.43
N ARG A 14 11.18 8.06 -3.21
CA ARG A 14 11.28 8.68 -1.88
C ARG A 14 10.20 8.18 -0.93
N GLU A 15 8.96 8.02 -1.38
CA GLU A 15 7.87 7.52 -0.55
C GLU A 15 8.14 6.09 -0.05
N LYS A 16 8.64 5.21 -0.93
CA LYS A 16 9.02 3.83 -0.57
C LYS A 16 10.15 3.82 0.46
N LEU A 17 11.18 4.65 0.27
CA LEU A 17 12.29 4.76 1.23
C LEU A 17 11.81 5.28 2.59
N LEU A 18 10.98 6.33 2.62
CA LEU A 18 10.40 6.85 3.86
C LEU A 18 9.51 5.81 4.55
N ARG A 19 8.75 5.02 3.79
CA ARG A 19 7.94 3.93 4.31
C ARG A 19 8.82 2.85 4.95
N LEU A 20 9.90 2.46 4.27
CA LEU A 20 10.87 1.50 4.78
C LEU A 20 11.49 2.00 6.09
N THR A 21 12.00 3.24 6.10
CA THR A 21 12.58 3.86 7.31
C THR A 21 11.58 3.93 8.45
N GLN A 22 10.33 4.29 8.17
CA GLN A 22 9.26 4.36 9.17
C GLN A 22 9.03 2.99 9.85
N TYR A 23 8.79 1.94 9.07
CA TYR A 23 8.47 0.61 9.62
C TYR A 23 9.69 -0.11 10.17
N TRP A 24 10.87 0.12 9.60
CA TRP A 24 12.14 -0.35 10.15
C TRP A 24 12.40 0.27 11.52
N ALA A 25 12.24 1.60 11.66
CA ALA A 25 12.38 2.28 12.93
C ALA A 25 11.36 1.79 13.98
N ARG A 26 10.13 1.49 13.57
CA ARG A 26 9.12 0.85 14.44
C ARG A 26 9.58 -0.51 14.93
N LEU A 27 10.12 -1.34 14.04
CA LEU A 27 10.62 -2.67 14.37
C LEU A 27 11.81 -2.60 15.34
N CYS A 28 12.79 -1.72 15.08
CA CYS A 28 13.92 -1.49 15.98
C CYS A 28 13.47 -1.00 17.36
N ALA A 29 12.53 -0.05 17.43
CA ALA A 29 11.99 0.43 18.70
C ALA A 29 11.31 -0.71 19.49
N TRP A 30 10.57 -1.59 18.81
CA TRP A 30 9.94 -2.75 19.43
C TRP A 30 10.97 -3.77 19.92
N PHE A 31 11.98 -4.10 19.10
CA PHE A 31 13.03 -5.05 19.47
C PHE A 31 13.83 -4.56 20.70
N LEU A 32 14.24 -3.29 20.69
CA LEU A 32 14.97 -2.68 21.82
C LEU A 32 14.13 -2.62 23.11
N SER A 33 12.81 -2.48 22.99
CA SER A 33 11.92 -2.52 24.15
C SER A 33 11.84 -3.91 24.81
N ARG A 34 12.21 -4.98 24.10
CA ARG A 34 12.31 -6.34 24.65
C ARG A 34 13.68 -6.62 25.26
N SER A 35 14.72 -5.96 24.78
CA SER A 35 16.11 -6.18 25.21
C SER A 35 16.55 -5.29 26.40
N ASN A 36 15.60 -4.77 27.18
CA ASN A 36 15.84 -3.91 28.35
C ASN A 36 16.81 -2.72 28.09
N SER A 37 16.77 -2.18 26.87
CA SER A 37 17.66 -1.09 26.43
C SER A 37 17.27 0.26 27.05
N LEU A 38 18.21 1.22 27.07
CA LEU A 38 17.96 2.54 27.64
C LEU A 38 16.72 3.21 27.02
N PRO A 39 15.84 3.84 27.84
CA PRO A 39 14.65 4.52 27.35
C PRO A 39 14.93 5.60 26.30
N GLY A 40 16.09 6.28 26.39
CA GLY A 40 16.53 7.28 25.43
C GLY A 40 16.70 6.72 24.02
N THR A 41 17.32 5.54 23.87
CA THR A 41 17.52 4.90 22.57
C THR A 41 16.19 4.51 21.93
N ILE A 42 15.25 3.97 22.72
CA ILE A 42 13.90 3.63 22.25
C ILE A 42 13.16 4.89 21.79
N ALA A 43 13.29 6.00 22.53
CA ALA A 43 12.67 7.26 22.18
C ALA A 43 13.20 7.82 20.84
N THR A 44 14.51 7.70 20.57
CA THR A 44 15.12 8.10 19.30
C THR A 44 14.51 7.36 18.11
N TRP A 45 14.37 6.02 18.21
CA TRP A 45 13.75 5.23 17.14
C TRP A 45 12.26 5.55 16.96
N LYS A 46 11.52 5.78 18.05
CA LYS A 46 10.13 6.24 17.98
C LYS A 46 9.99 7.63 17.35
N LEU A 47 10.93 8.52 17.63
CA LEU A 47 10.99 9.85 17.00
C LEU A 47 11.24 9.72 15.50
N LEU A 48 12.24 8.93 15.09
CA LEU A 48 12.52 8.68 13.68
C LEU A 48 11.29 8.11 12.94
N MET A 49 10.62 7.12 13.54
CA MET A 49 9.37 6.57 13.00
C MET A 49 8.31 7.68 12.78
N LYS A 50 8.09 8.53 13.79
CA LYS A 50 7.08 9.61 13.72
C LYS A 50 7.43 10.64 12.63
N GLN A 51 8.69 11.07 12.56
CA GLN A 51 9.13 12.05 11.57
C GLN A 51 9.06 11.49 10.15
N ALA A 52 9.52 10.24 9.94
CA ALA A 52 9.39 9.57 8.65
C ALA A 52 7.91 9.43 8.21
N ALA A 53 7.02 9.08 9.14
CA ALA A 53 5.58 9.00 8.88
C ALA A 53 4.99 10.36 8.47
N LEU A 54 5.37 11.44 9.16
CA LEU A 54 4.92 12.80 8.86
C LEU A 54 5.41 13.26 7.49
N ILE A 55 6.70 13.11 7.19
CA ILE A 55 7.27 13.49 5.89
C ILE A 55 6.58 12.69 4.77
N ARG A 56 6.34 11.39 4.97
CA ARG A 56 5.64 10.55 4.00
C ARG A 56 4.20 11.01 3.78
N LYS A 57 3.50 11.37 4.86
CA LYS A 57 2.13 11.91 4.81
C LYS A 57 2.06 13.20 3.99
N LEU A 58 3.03 14.09 4.16
CA LEU A 58 3.10 15.33 3.39
C LEU A 58 3.52 15.10 1.93
N SER A 59 4.44 14.17 1.68
CA SER A 59 4.93 13.87 0.33
C SER A 59 3.88 13.29 -0.62
N ARG A 60 2.76 12.76 -0.09
CA ARG A 60 1.66 12.18 -0.90
C ARG A 60 0.47 13.11 -1.07
N LEU A 61 0.54 14.34 -0.58
CA LEU A 61 -0.49 15.35 -0.81
C LEU A 61 -0.63 15.62 -2.32
N GLY A 62 -1.86 15.56 -2.83
CA GLY A 62 -2.15 15.74 -4.25
C GLY A 62 -2.20 14.44 -5.07
N ASN A 63 -1.66 13.32 -4.55
CA ASN A 63 -1.70 12.04 -5.27
C ASN A 63 -3.14 11.51 -5.43
N ASN A 64 -4.09 11.96 -4.61
CA ASN A 64 -5.51 11.59 -4.71
C ASN A 64 -6.10 11.82 -6.11
N VAL A 65 -5.68 12.87 -6.82
CA VAL A 65 -6.15 13.18 -8.17
C VAL A 65 -5.75 12.09 -9.18
N GLU A 66 -4.57 11.50 -9.02
CA GLU A 66 -4.10 10.42 -9.88
C GLU A 66 -4.93 9.15 -9.67
N TYR A 67 -5.28 8.84 -8.42
CA TYR A 67 -6.13 7.70 -8.10
C TYR A 67 -7.57 7.89 -8.62
N PHE A 68 -8.12 9.10 -8.57
CA PHE A 68 -9.40 9.40 -9.23
C PHE A 68 -9.30 9.22 -10.74
N ARG A 69 -8.28 9.78 -11.38
CA ARG A 69 -8.05 9.62 -12.83
C ARG A 69 -7.90 8.15 -13.20
N ALA A 70 -7.12 7.39 -12.44
CA ALA A 70 -6.92 5.96 -12.66
C ALA A 70 -8.24 5.18 -12.51
N ALA A 71 -9.08 5.54 -11.52
CA ALA A 71 -10.40 4.93 -11.38
C ALA A 71 -11.28 5.16 -12.61
N PHE A 72 -11.32 6.38 -13.15
CA PHE A 72 -12.06 6.69 -14.38
C PHE A 72 -11.51 5.95 -15.59
N GLN A 73 -10.18 5.84 -15.72
CA GLN A 73 -9.55 5.09 -16.81
C GLN A 73 -9.88 3.60 -16.75
N THR A 74 -9.81 2.99 -15.56
CA THR A 74 -10.23 1.60 -15.36
C THR A 74 -11.71 1.40 -15.65
N PHE A 75 -12.57 2.35 -15.27
CA PHE A 75 -13.99 2.28 -15.60
C PHE A 75 -14.26 2.35 -17.11
N ALA A 76 -13.50 3.17 -17.84
CA ALA A 76 -13.63 3.32 -19.29
C ALA A 76 -13.07 2.12 -20.09
N ALA A 77 -12.21 1.29 -19.50
CA ALA A 77 -11.62 0.11 -20.14
C ALA A 77 -12.65 -1.03 -20.27
N LYS A 78 -13.47 -0.98 -21.32
CA LYS A 78 -14.55 -1.96 -21.55
C LYS A 78 -14.07 -3.34 -21.99
N ASP A 79 -12.85 -3.44 -22.53
CA ASP A 79 -12.29 -4.69 -23.06
C ASP A 79 -11.73 -5.63 -21.98
N GLN A 80 -11.69 -5.17 -20.73
CA GLN A 80 -11.21 -5.96 -19.59
C GLN A 80 -12.34 -6.78 -18.96
N ASP A 81 -11.99 -7.94 -18.42
CA ASP A 81 -12.89 -8.75 -17.60
C ASP A 81 -13.62 -7.90 -16.56
N SER A 82 -14.94 -8.04 -16.48
CA SER A 82 -15.80 -7.26 -15.60
C SER A 82 -15.37 -7.36 -14.13
N VAL A 83 -14.95 -8.54 -13.67
CA VAL A 83 -14.52 -8.75 -12.28
C VAL A 83 -13.27 -7.93 -11.99
N ILE A 84 -12.26 -8.00 -12.86
CA ILE A 84 -11.02 -7.24 -12.71
C ILE A 84 -11.27 -5.74 -12.85
N ARG A 85 -12.17 -5.32 -13.76
CA ARG A 85 -12.51 -3.92 -13.94
C ARG A 85 -13.11 -3.30 -12.68
N TYR A 86 -14.13 -3.93 -12.09
CA TYR A 86 -14.79 -3.39 -10.90
C TYR A 86 -13.92 -3.46 -9.65
N THR A 87 -13.17 -4.54 -9.46
CA THR A 87 -12.23 -4.67 -8.33
C THR A 87 -11.08 -3.66 -8.45
N SER A 88 -10.52 -3.48 -9.64
CA SER A 88 -9.47 -2.48 -9.89
C SER A 88 -10.01 -1.06 -9.70
N MET A 89 -11.21 -0.76 -10.18
CA MET A 89 -11.87 0.54 -9.95
C MET A 89 -12.10 0.78 -8.45
N GLY A 90 -12.63 -0.20 -7.73
CA GLY A 90 -12.84 -0.14 -6.28
C GLY A 90 -11.54 0.11 -5.52
N ARG A 91 -10.44 -0.54 -5.93
CA ARG A 91 -9.10 -0.29 -5.38
C ARG A 91 -8.66 1.16 -5.58
N GLN A 92 -8.77 1.69 -6.79
CA GLN A 92 -8.37 3.07 -7.09
C GLN A 92 -9.21 4.09 -6.32
N LEU A 93 -10.54 3.89 -6.26
CA LEU A 93 -11.45 4.76 -5.49
C LEU A 93 -11.18 4.70 -3.98
N GLY A 94 -10.91 3.52 -3.44
CA GLY A 94 -10.55 3.37 -2.03
C GLY A 94 -9.24 4.10 -1.69
N PHE A 95 -8.21 4.01 -2.55
CA PHE A 95 -7.00 4.81 -2.36
C PHE A 95 -7.24 6.32 -2.52
N ALA A 96 -8.09 6.74 -3.47
CA ALA A 96 -8.46 8.14 -3.64
C ALA A 96 -9.18 8.70 -2.41
N GLY A 97 -10.11 7.93 -1.82
CA GLY A 97 -10.79 8.27 -0.58
C GLY A 97 -9.83 8.33 0.61
N TYR A 98 -8.96 7.33 0.75
CA TYR A 98 -7.90 7.31 1.76
C TYR A 98 -7.04 8.56 1.71
N LEU A 99 -6.48 8.90 0.54
CA LEU A 99 -5.59 10.04 0.37
C LEU A 99 -6.30 11.37 0.55
N THR A 100 -7.60 11.43 0.25
CA THR A 100 -8.42 12.63 0.46
C THR A 100 -8.65 12.88 1.95
N CYS A 101 -9.00 11.84 2.73
CA CYS A 101 -9.08 11.93 4.19
C CYS A 101 -7.71 12.23 4.82
N ASP A 102 -6.64 11.65 4.27
CA ASP A 102 -5.28 11.90 4.72
C ASP A 102 -4.83 13.34 4.44
N ALA A 103 -5.17 13.91 3.28
CA ALA A 103 -4.92 15.31 2.96
C ALA A 103 -5.69 16.26 3.89
N ALA A 104 -6.95 15.96 4.19
CA ALA A 104 -7.76 16.74 5.12
C ALA A 104 -7.16 16.75 6.54
N THR A 105 -6.61 15.63 6.99
CA THR A 105 -5.94 15.54 8.31
C THR A 105 -4.52 16.10 8.31
N SER A 106 -3.85 16.21 7.16
CA SER A 106 -2.57 16.91 7.04
C SER A 106 -2.69 18.41 7.30
N LEU A 107 -3.82 19.04 6.91
CA LEU A 107 -4.08 20.45 7.21
C LEU A 107 -4.17 20.73 8.72
N ASP A 108 -4.66 19.76 9.49
CA ASP A 108 -4.70 19.81 10.96
C ASP A 108 -3.29 19.71 11.56
N ILE A 109 -2.48 18.75 11.08
CA ILE A 109 -1.09 18.56 11.52
C ILE A 109 -0.22 19.79 11.23
N LEU A 110 -0.43 20.45 10.09
CA LEU A 110 0.28 21.68 9.71
C LEU A 110 -0.22 22.93 10.46
N GLY A 111 -1.27 22.82 11.26
CA GLY A 111 -1.85 23.94 12.00
C GLY A 111 -2.63 24.94 11.13
N ILE A 112 -2.82 24.66 9.85
CA ILE A 112 -3.55 25.51 8.90
C ILE A 112 -5.04 25.54 9.27
N ARG A 113 -5.62 24.38 9.59
CA ARG A 113 -7.02 24.28 10.02
C ARG A 113 -7.22 23.14 11.01
N LYS A 114 -7.56 23.49 12.26
CA LYS A 114 -7.84 22.49 13.29
C LYS A 114 -9.11 21.71 12.98
N LEU A 115 -8.99 20.38 12.90
CA LEU A 115 -10.11 19.49 12.61
C LEU A 115 -10.55 18.79 13.90
N LYS A 116 -11.68 19.22 14.48
CA LYS A 116 -12.24 18.61 15.70
C LYS A 116 -12.47 17.09 15.56
N ALA A 117 -12.69 16.63 14.33
CA ALA A 117 -12.92 15.22 13.99
C ALA A 117 -11.68 14.51 13.40
N ALA A 118 -10.45 15.03 13.58
CA ALA A 118 -9.23 14.47 12.98
C ALA A 118 -9.08 12.95 13.19
N LYS A 119 -9.31 12.48 14.43
CA LYS A 119 -9.27 11.05 14.77
C LYS A 119 -10.31 10.23 14.01
N ARG A 120 -11.53 10.76 13.86
CA ARG A 120 -12.61 10.10 13.11
C ARG A 120 -12.30 10.05 11.62
N VAL A 121 -11.78 11.14 11.05
CA VAL A 121 -11.39 11.18 9.63
C VAL A 121 -10.21 10.24 9.35
N GLN A 122 -9.24 10.16 10.26
CA GLN A 122 -8.15 9.19 10.16
C GLN A 122 -8.67 7.74 10.25
N MET A 123 -9.70 7.50 11.05
CA MET A 123 -10.41 6.22 11.10
C MET A 123 -11.03 5.91 9.73
N GLU A 124 -11.88 6.78 9.18
CA GLU A 124 -12.47 6.54 7.85
C GLU A 124 -11.39 6.36 6.75
N ALA A 125 -10.29 7.11 6.82
CA ALA A 125 -9.15 6.96 5.92
C ALA A 125 -8.64 5.51 5.93
N SER A 126 -8.36 4.95 7.11
CA SER A 126 -7.88 3.58 7.21
C SER A 126 -8.92 2.57 6.69
N ARG A 127 -10.24 2.89 6.66
CA ARG A 127 -11.30 1.97 6.21
C ARG A 127 -11.34 1.96 4.70
N PHE A 128 -11.22 3.14 4.08
CA PHE A 128 -11.01 3.26 2.65
C PHE A 128 -9.75 2.54 2.19
N TRP A 129 -8.65 2.64 2.96
CA TRP A 129 -7.43 1.91 2.68
C TRP A 129 -7.65 0.38 2.75
N SER A 130 -8.26 -0.12 3.83
CA SER A 130 -8.57 -1.56 3.95
C SER A 130 -9.51 -2.04 2.83
N ALA A 131 -10.55 -1.26 2.48
CA ALA A 131 -11.46 -1.59 1.39
C ALA A 131 -10.74 -1.67 0.04
N ALA A 132 -9.82 -0.73 -0.24
CA ALA A 132 -8.99 -0.76 -1.45
C ALA A 132 -8.16 -2.04 -1.52
N LEU A 133 -7.52 -2.42 -0.41
CA LEU A 133 -6.72 -3.64 -0.32
C LEU A 133 -7.56 -4.91 -0.48
N LEU A 134 -8.77 -4.94 0.08
CA LEU A 134 -9.69 -6.07 -0.13
C LEU A 134 -10.05 -6.23 -1.61
N CYS A 135 -10.37 -5.14 -2.31
CA CYS A 135 -10.59 -5.18 -3.75
C CYS A 135 -9.33 -5.67 -4.50
N SER A 136 -8.15 -5.25 -4.07
CA SER A 136 -6.87 -5.73 -4.62
C SER A 136 -6.71 -7.24 -4.43
N VAL A 137 -6.92 -7.76 -3.21
CA VAL A 137 -6.83 -9.20 -2.90
C VAL A 137 -7.78 -10.01 -3.78
N ILE A 138 -9.04 -9.56 -3.94
CA ILE A 138 -10.02 -10.24 -4.81
C ILE A 138 -9.51 -10.29 -6.25
N ALA A 139 -8.97 -9.19 -6.77
CA ALA A 139 -8.39 -9.14 -8.12
C ALA A 139 -7.20 -10.09 -8.28
N GLN A 140 -6.29 -10.15 -7.29
CA GLN A 140 -5.12 -11.04 -7.34
C GLN A 140 -5.50 -12.52 -7.29
N VAL A 141 -6.47 -12.88 -6.43
CA VAL A 141 -6.98 -14.25 -6.34
C VAL A 141 -7.67 -14.66 -7.65
N TYR A 142 -8.48 -13.77 -8.23
CA TYR A 142 -9.14 -14.01 -9.51
C TYR A 142 -8.12 -14.25 -10.62
N ASN A 143 -7.11 -13.36 -10.76
CA ASN A 143 -6.06 -13.51 -11.77
C ASN A 143 -5.23 -14.80 -11.58
N LEU A 144 -4.95 -15.21 -10.34
CA LEU A 144 -4.27 -16.48 -10.08
C LEU A 144 -5.13 -17.68 -10.49
N SER A 145 -6.45 -17.60 -10.29
CA SER A 145 -7.36 -18.66 -10.71
C SER A 145 -7.49 -18.77 -12.23
N SER A 146 -7.56 -17.64 -12.94
CA SER A 146 -7.63 -17.61 -14.41
C SER A 146 -6.33 -18.08 -15.05
N LEU A 147 -5.17 -17.68 -14.51
CA LEU A 147 -3.86 -18.19 -14.97
C LEU A 147 -3.71 -19.71 -14.79
N ARG A 148 -4.24 -20.25 -13.69
CA ARG A 148 -4.22 -21.71 -13.46
C ARG A 148 -5.06 -22.45 -14.50
N GLN A 149 -6.22 -21.90 -14.86
CA GLN A 149 -7.08 -22.49 -15.90
C GLN A 149 -6.40 -22.45 -17.27
N GLN A 150 -5.76 -21.34 -17.63
CA GLN A 150 -4.99 -21.22 -18.88
C GLN A 150 -3.83 -22.23 -18.94
N ALA A 151 -3.09 -22.38 -17.84
CA ALA A 151 -1.99 -23.35 -17.77
C ALA A 151 -2.45 -24.82 -17.88
N GLN A 152 -3.72 -25.12 -17.56
CA GLN A 152 -4.29 -26.47 -17.69
C GLN A 152 -4.85 -26.74 -19.08
N SER A 153 -5.34 -25.72 -19.79
CA SER A 153 -5.82 -25.85 -21.16
C SER A 153 -4.70 -25.93 -22.20
N ASP A 154 -3.55 -25.32 -21.90
CA ASP A 154 -2.40 -25.29 -22.80
C ASP A 154 -1.64 -26.62 -22.77
N LYS A 155 -1.96 -27.49 -23.73
CA LYS A 155 -1.28 -28.79 -23.94
C LYS A 155 0.06 -28.69 -24.68
N GLU A 156 0.40 -27.52 -25.23
CA GLU A 156 1.63 -27.31 -25.98
C GLU A 156 2.79 -26.92 -25.07
N ASP A 157 3.92 -27.61 -25.22
CA ASP A 157 5.12 -27.47 -24.40
C ASP A 157 5.99 -26.29 -24.86
N ASN A 158 5.41 -25.08 -24.88
CA ASN A 158 6.13 -23.88 -25.26
C ASN A 158 6.84 -23.27 -24.04
N ALA A 159 8.16 -23.48 -23.95
CA ALA A 159 8.96 -23.08 -22.79
C ALA A 159 8.90 -21.56 -22.50
N SER A 160 8.70 -20.72 -23.52
CA SER A 160 8.53 -19.27 -23.39
C SER A 160 7.22 -18.92 -22.68
N GLN A 161 6.12 -19.58 -23.04
CA GLN A 161 4.78 -19.38 -22.46
C GLN A 161 4.73 -19.83 -21.00
N ARG A 162 5.36 -20.97 -20.68
CA ARG A 162 5.51 -21.43 -19.27
C ARG A 162 6.27 -20.42 -18.42
N LYS A 163 7.37 -19.86 -18.95
CA LYS A 163 8.13 -18.80 -18.26
C LYS A 163 7.30 -17.54 -18.04
N HIS A 164 6.51 -17.13 -19.03
CA HIS A 164 5.62 -15.98 -18.93
C HIS A 164 4.55 -16.20 -17.84
N ILE A 165 3.86 -17.35 -17.86
CA ILE A 165 2.85 -17.71 -16.85
C ILE A 165 3.47 -17.76 -15.45
N ALA A 166 4.66 -18.36 -15.28
CA ALA A 166 5.33 -18.42 -13.99
C ALA A 166 5.71 -17.02 -13.46
N THR A 167 6.14 -16.13 -14.35
CA THR A 167 6.45 -14.73 -13.99
C THR A 167 5.20 -13.98 -13.54
N GLU A 168 4.11 -14.13 -14.29
CA GLU A 168 2.81 -13.53 -13.96
C GLU A 168 2.26 -14.05 -12.63
N GLN A 169 2.32 -15.37 -12.39
CA GLN A 169 1.94 -15.96 -11.10
C GLN A 169 2.76 -15.38 -9.94
N MET A 170 4.07 -15.25 -10.11
CA MET A 170 4.95 -14.67 -9.10
C MET A 170 4.57 -13.21 -8.79
N ILE A 171 4.27 -12.41 -9.82
CA ILE A 171 3.82 -11.01 -9.65
C ILE A 171 2.51 -10.97 -8.83
N TYR A 172 1.51 -11.79 -9.19
CA TYR A 172 0.24 -11.81 -8.46
C TYR A 172 0.39 -12.26 -7.00
N GLN A 173 1.22 -13.28 -6.76
CA GLN A 173 1.51 -13.79 -5.41
C GLN A 173 2.24 -12.76 -4.55
N LEU A 174 3.27 -12.10 -5.09
CA LEU A 174 3.99 -11.05 -4.37
C LEU A 174 3.07 -9.91 -3.98
N GLN A 175 2.25 -9.43 -4.91
CA GLN A 175 1.28 -8.37 -4.63
C GLN A 175 0.24 -8.82 -3.58
N LEU A 176 -0.23 -10.06 -3.63
CA LEU A 176 -1.15 -10.61 -2.62
C LEU A 176 -0.49 -10.63 -1.23
N CYS A 177 0.76 -11.09 -1.12
CA CYS A 177 1.53 -11.05 0.13
C CYS A 177 1.69 -9.61 0.66
N SER A 178 1.95 -8.66 -0.24
CA SER A 178 2.04 -7.23 0.09
C SER A 178 0.71 -6.69 0.61
N ASP A 179 -0.40 -7.01 -0.07
CA ASP A 179 -1.74 -6.55 0.29
C ASP A 179 -2.20 -7.12 1.64
N LEU A 180 -1.87 -8.39 1.95
CA LEU A 180 -2.15 -9.01 3.25
C LEU A 180 -1.35 -8.36 4.39
N CYS A 181 -0.08 -8.05 4.15
CA CYS A 181 0.74 -7.28 5.09
C CYS A 181 0.13 -5.89 5.35
N ASP A 182 -0.30 -5.21 4.29
CA ASP A 182 -0.92 -3.88 4.39
C ASP A 182 -2.32 -3.92 5.03
N LEU A 183 -3.07 -5.01 4.85
CA LEU A 183 -4.33 -5.25 5.54
C LEU A 183 -4.10 -5.40 7.04
N THR A 184 -3.05 -6.11 7.46
CA THR A 184 -2.68 -6.24 8.88
C THR A 184 -2.38 -4.87 9.49
N ILE A 185 -1.68 -4.01 8.75
CA ILE A 185 -1.37 -2.64 9.19
C ILE A 185 -2.63 -1.77 9.26
N SER A 186 -3.45 -1.75 8.20
CA SER A 186 -4.64 -0.88 8.15
C SER A 186 -5.70 -1.28 9.18
N THR A 187 -5.92 -2.57 9.40
CA THR A 187 -6.88 -3.09 10.39
C THR A 187 -6.44 -2.86 11.84
N SER A 188 -5.13 -2.81 12.10
CA SER A 188 -4.61 -2.44 13.44
C SER A 188 -5.04 -1.03 13.88
N SER A 189 -5.38 -0.14 12.94
CA SER A 189 -5.80 1.24 13.24
C SER A 189 -7.19 1.34 13.89
N PHE A 190 -8.01 0.28 13.78
CA PHE A 190 -9.38 0.24 14.31
C PHE A 190 -9.53 -0.54 15.62
N ASN A 191 -8.42 -1.05 16.18
CA ASN A 191 -8.41 -1.96 17.34
C ASN A 191 -9.31 -3.21 17.16
N LEU A 192 -9.59 -3.63 15.92
CA LEU A 192 -10.34 -4.87 15.67
C LEU A 192 -9.54 -6.11 16.12
N VAL A 193 -8.21 -6.06 15.97
CA VAL A 193 -7.29 -7.11 16.43
C VAL A 193 -6.08 -6.44 17.09
N PRO A 194 -5.72 -6.80 18.34
CA PRO A 194 -4.52 -6.30 18.97
C PRO A 194 -3.29 -6.95 18.32
N VAL A 195 -2.67 -6.24 17.38
CA VAL A 195 -1.44 -6.67 16.70
C VAL A 195 -0.24 -5.98 17.36
N SER A 196 0.80 -6.75 17.68
CA SER A 196 2.01 -6.19 18.28
C SER A 196 2.75 -5.26 17.31
N ASP A 197 3.42 -4.24 17.86
CA ASP A 197 4.22 -3.28 17.06
C ASP A 197 5.30 -3.95 16.23
N GLY A 198 5.85 -5.09 16.69
CA GLY A 198 6.81 -5.89 15.96
C GLY A 198 6.22 -6.48 14.67
N ILE A 199 5.02 -7.08 14.74
CA ILE A 199 4.34 -7.62 13.56
C ILE A 199 4.01 -6.49 12.58
N ILE A 200 3.50 -5.35 13.05
CA ILE A 200 3.23 -4.18 12.20
C ILE A 200 4.51 -3.69 11.51
N GLY A 201 5.63 -3.66 12.24
CA GLY A 201 6.95 -3.32 11.70
C GLY A 201 7.39 -4.29 10.59
N VAL A 202 7.32 -5.60 10.84
CA VAL A 202 7.69 -6.64 9.86
C VAL A 202 6.80 -6.56 8.62
N CYS A 203 5.47 -6.52 8.78
CA CYS A 203 4.54 -6.40 7.66
C CYS A 203 4.84 -5.16 6.82
N GLY A 204 5.11 -4.01 7.46
CA GLY A 204 5.41 -2.77 6.75
C GLY A 204 6.74 -2.78 6.02
N VAL A 205 7.77 -3.45 6.55
CA VAL A 205 9.05 -3.66 5.87
C VAL A 205 8.86 -4.60 4.68
N LEU A 206 8.22 -5.75 4.88
CA LEU A 206 7.99 -6.75 3.84
C LEU A 206 7.18 -6.20 2.67
N SER A 207 6.04 -5.56 2.93
CA SER A 207 5.21 -4.99 1.85
C SER A 207 5.94 -3.88 1.09
N THR A 208 6.80 -3.11 1.77
CA THR A 208 7.61 -2.09 1.11
C THR A 208 8.69 -2.71 0.23
N LEU A 209 9.41 -3.73 0.72
CA LEU A 209 10.43 -4.44 -0.07
C LEU A 209 9.83 -5.13 -1.29
N ILE A 210 8.67 -5.78 -1.13
CA ILE A 210 7.91 -6.33 -2.25
C ILE A 210 7.55 -5.23 -3.24
N GLY A 211 7.07 -4.07 -2.77
CA GLY A 211 6.77 -2.93 -3.62
C GLY A 211 7.99 -2.35 -4.36
N ILE A 212 9.21 -2.52 -3.84
CA ILE A 212 10.45 -2.12 -4.50
C ILE A 212 10.88 -3.17 -5.54
N TYR A 213 10.79 -4.45 -5.18
CA TYR A 213 11.26 -5.56 -6.01
C TYR A 213 10.29 -5.94 -7.13
N SER A 214 8.98 -5.81 -6.92
CA SER A 214 7.97 -6.27 -7.86
C SER A 214 8.18 -5.62 -9.24
N PRO A 215 8.35 -6.42 -10.31
CA PRO A 215 8.42 -5.91 -11.67
C PRO A 215 7.19 -5.05 -11.96
N ARG A 216 7.39 -3.82 -12.47
CA ARG A 216 6.26 -3.03 -12.97
C ARG A 216 5.81 -3.65 -14.28
N ARG A 217 4.51 -3.97 -14.41
CA ARG A 217 3.90 -4.15 -15.72
C ARG A 217 4.10 -2.85 -16.51
N SER A 218 4.90 -2.91 -17.56
CA SER A 218 5.04 -1.86 -18.58
C SER A 218 3.83 -1.85 -19.49
#